data_AF-A0A835KL76-F1
#
_entry.id   AF-A0A835KL76-F1
#
_cell.length_a   1.000
_cell.length_b   1.000
_cell.length_c   1.000
_cell.angle_alpha   90.00
_cell.angle_beta   90.00
_cell.angle_gamma   90.00
#
_symmetry.space_group_name_H-M   'P 1'
#
loop_
_entity.id
_entity.type
_entity.pdbx_description
1 polymer ?
#
loop_
_entity_poly.entity_id
_entity_poly.type
_entity_poly.pdbx_seq_one_letter_code
_entity_poly.pdbx_strand_id
1 'polypeptide(L)'
;MASTSAHHHLPVVPHRLAPMRHSSSGCPPSLHSASRCSVTGRPPAQLQAAPARRGDRASGLTARVAFNPSGNFDLSLSMEQDVIIVCVFTAEETPQVQPPPPPTEGRLEIVINKDTIRALDLSPVREALGDLDSLTAADSKNLLDRTVGFTINYEREDEYDTRELSEFPDIRLWFVRLDAAYPWFPVVLDWRAGELARYAAMLVPHQMSMRLGVVFNPEALELFVMKKVFAVEAWLKQHNHPKPRLKTADMARMLGYGIGDELFDLIDKYPVPPS
;
A
#
# COMPACT_ATOMS: atom_id res chain seq x y z
N MET A 1 -0.58 45.49 35.30
CA MET A 1 0.47 45.54 34.27
C MET A 1 0.34 44.28 33.45
N ALA A 2 -0.10 44.42 32.20
CA ALA A 2 -0.35 43.29 31.29
C ALA A 2 0.94 42.89 30.58
N SER A 3 1.27 41.60 30.61
CA SER A 3 2.41 41.02 29.90
C SER A 3 1.92 40.39 28.60
N THR A 4 2.29 41.00 27.48
CA THR A 4 2.04 40.50 26.12
C THR A 4 3.15 39.52 25.72
N SER A 5 2.79 38.25 25.51
CA SER A 5 3.67 37.25 24.90
C SER A 5 3.46 37.24 23.38
N ALA A 6 4.50 37.62 22.64
CA ALA A 6 4.51 37.57 21.19
C ALA A 6 4.74 36.14 20.68
N HIS A 7 3.77 35.60 19.93
CA HIS A 7 3.93 34.34 19.22
C HIS A 7 4.68 34.59 17.90
N HIS A 8 5.88 34.02 17.78
CA HIS A 8 6.59 33.94 16.51
C HIS A 8 5.95 32.87 15.63
N HIS A 9 5.24 33.30 14.59
CA HIS A 9 4.84 32.44 13.47
C HIS A 9 6.05 32.18 12.58
N LEU A 10 6.48 30.92 12.49
CA LEU A 10 7.40 30.46 11.45
C LEU A 10 6.60 30.20 10.15
N PRO A 11 7.07 30.64 8.98
CA PRO A 11 6.36 30.45 7.73
C PRO A 11 6.51 29.00 7.23
N VAL A 12 5.38 28.40 6.89
CA VAL A 12 5.25 27.09 6.24
C VAL A 12 5.74 27.19 4.79
N VAL A 13 6.75 26.40 4.43
CA VAL A 13 7.19 26.26 3.03
C VAL A 13 6.44 25.06 2.42
N PRO A 14 5.59 25.25 1.40
CA PRO A 14 5.00 24.12 0.69
C PRO A 14 6.06 23.42 -0.14
N HIS A 15 6.34 22.15 0.18
CA HIS A 15 7.18 21.28 -0.65
C HIS A 15 6.43 20.92 -1.94
N ARG A 16 6.45 21.84 -2.92
CA ARG A 16 5.94 21.58 -4.26
C ARG A 16 7.05 20.91 -5.07
N LEU A 17 7.01 19.59 -5.18
CA LEU A 17 7.78 18.87 -6.20
C LEU A 17 7.19 19.24 -7.57
N ALA A 18 7.76 20.25 -8.22
CA ALA A 18 7.44 20.56 -9.60
C ALA A 18 8.25 19.63 -10.51
N PRO A 19 7.62 18.92 -11.46
CA PRO A 19 8.37 18.15 -12.45
C PRO A 19 9.25 19.11 -13.27
N MET A 20 10.57 18.87 -13.28
CA MET A 20 11.48 19.58 -14.19
C MET A 20 11.03 19.30 -15.63
N ARG A 21 10.54 20.32 -16.33
CA ARG A 21 10.35 20.25 -17.78
C ARG A 21 11.73 20.19 -18.43
N HIS A 22 12.10 19.05 -19.00
CA HIS A 22 13.27 18.97 -19.85
C HIS A 22 13.00 19.75 -21.14
N SER A 23 13.69 20.88 -21.32
CA SER A 23 13.78 21.59 -22.59
C SER A 23 14.64 20.78 -23.54
N SER A 24 14.02 20.16 -24.55
CA SER A 24 14.71 19.45 -25.63
C SER A 24 15.30 20.46 -26.62
N SER A 25 16.60 20.75 -26.51
CA SER A 25 17.37 21.40 -27.56
C SER A 25 17.81 20.34 -28.58
N GLY A 26 17.31 20.45 -29.81
CA GLY A 26 17.64 19.56 -30.91
C GLY A 26 19.02 19.82 -31.54
N CYS A 27 19.67 18.72 -31.97
CA CYS A 27 20.63 18.70 -33.08
C CYS A 27 20.66 17.28 -33.71
N PRO A 28 21.05 17.15 -35.00
CA PRO A 28 20.60 16.10 -35.92
C PRO A 28 21.54 14.87 -36.00
N PRO A 29 21.18 13.79 -36.75
CA PRO A 29 21.85 12.50 -36.64
C PRO A 29 23.03 12.35 -37.60
N SER A 30 24.10 11.71 -37.15
CA SER A 30 25.18 11.21 -38.01
C SER A 30 25.07 9.68 -38.18
N LEU A 31 24.90 9.27 -39.43
CA LEU A 31 24.98 7.89 -39.92
C LEU A 31 26.42 7.37 -39.84
N HIS A 32 26.64 6.12 -39.36
CA HIS A 32 27.61 5.13 -39.87
C HIS A 32 27.37 3.78 -39.12
N SER A 33 26.84 2.77 -39.80
CA SER A 33 27.52 1.59 -40.37
C SER A 33 27.98 0.49 -39.38
N ALA A 34 27.13 -0.54 -39.32
CA ALA A 34 27.27 -1.94 -38.93
C ALA A 34 28.58 -2.46 -38.28
N SER A 35 28.41 -3.18 -37.15
CA SER A 35 29.11 -4.44 -36.94
C SER A 35 28.15 -5.48 -36.35
N ARG A 36 28.10 -6.64 -37.00
CA ARG A 36 27.19 -7.75 -36.76
C ARG A 36 27.92 -8.75 -35.86
N CYS A 37 27.52 -8.86 -34.60
CA CYS A 37 27.92 -9.97 -33.74
C CYS A 37 26.69 -10.81 -33.41
N SER A 38 26.61 -11.97 -34.04
CA SER A 38 25.67 -13.04 -33.76
C SER A 38 26.04 -13.71 -32.44
N VAL A 39 25.21 -13.51 -31.41
CA VAL A 39 25.16 -14.36 -30.22
C VAL A 39 23.77 -14.96 -30.15
N THR A 40 23.69 -16.27 -30.31
CA THR A 40 22.50 -17.09 -30.07
C THR A 40 22.20 -17.09 -28.57
N GLY A 41 21.46 -16.09 -28.11
CA GLY A 41 20.91 -16.02 -26.75
C GLY A 41 19.43 -16.33 -26.78
N ARG A 42 19.05 -17.49 -26.23
CA ARG A 42 17.66 -17.83 -25.90
C ARG A 42 17.12 -16.74 -24.95
N PRO A 43 15.94 -16.16 -25.18
CA PRO A 43 15.43 -15.12 -24.29
C PRO A 43 15.17 -15.71 -22.89
N PRO A 44 15.44 -14.97 -21.80
CA PRO A 44 15.04 -15.42 -20.48
C PRO A 44 13.51 -15.49 -20.41
N ALA A 45 13.03 -16.53 -19.75
CA ALA A 45 11.61 -16.78 -19.53
C ALA A 45 10.94 -15.52 -18.95
N GLN A 46 9.86 -15.11 -19.61
CA GLN A 46 9.01 -14.00 -19.22
C GLN A 46 8.36 -14.35 -17.87
N LEU A 47 8.79 -13.71 -16.78
CA LEU A 47 8.08 -13.82 -15.50
C LEU A 47 6.68 -13.22 -15.68
N GLN A 48 5.67 -14.09 -15.73
CA GLN A 48 4.27 -13.67 -15.63
C GLN A 48 3.85 -13.84 -14.17
N ALA A 49 3.72 -12.73 -13.44
CA ALA A 49 2.85 -12.70 -12.27
C ALA A 49 1.41 -12.81 -12.78
N ALA A 50 0.87 -14.03 -12.80
CA ALA A 50 -0.49 -14.24 -13.28
C ALA A 50 -1.49 -13.98 -12.14
N PRO A 51 -2.56 -13.19 -12.35
CA PRO A 51 -3.69 -13.21 -11.44
C PRO A 51 -4.27 -14.64 -11.41
N ALA A 52 -4.73 -15.08 -10.24
CA ALA A 52 -5.25 -16.43 -10.04
C ALA A 52 -6.31 -16.78 -11.10
N ARG A 53 -5.97 -17.68 -12.03
CA ARG A 53 -6.86 -18.06 -13.14
C ARG A 53 -7.99 -18.96 -12.63
N ARG A 54 -9.23 -18.53 -12.85
CA ARG A 54 -10.40 -19.40 -12.91
C ARG A 54 -11.06 -19.21 -14.27
N GLY A 55 -11.01 -20.24 -15.12
CA GLY A 55 -11.93 -20.46 -16.25
C GLY A 55 -11.88 -19.47 -17.42
N ASP A 56 -11.62 -20.00 -18.61
CA ASP A 56 -11.51 -19.32 -19.90
C ASP A 56 -12.78 -18.57 -20.33
N ARG A 57 -12.68 -17.27 -20.63
CA ARG A 57 -13.31 -16.60 -21.79
C ARG A 57 -12.86 -15.14 -21.93
N ALA A 58 -12.40 -14.82 -23.12
CA ALA A 58 -11.90 -13.51 -23.52
C ALA A 58 -12.92 -12.37 -23.33
N SER A 59 -12.60 -11.47 -22.41
CA SER A 59 -12.87 -10.03 -22.48
C SER A 59 -11.90 -9.36 -21.52
N GLY A 60 -11.27 -8.26 -21.94
CA GLY A 60 -10.28 -7.54 -21.15
C GLY A 60 -10.88 -6.99 -19.86
N LEU A 61 -10.92 -7.82 -18.83
CA LEU A 61 -11.23 -7.43 -17.48
C LEU A 61 -9.90 -7.36 -16.75
N THR A 62 -9.30 -6.17 -16.72
CA THR A 62 -8.20 -5.89 -15.79
C THR A 62 -8.72 -6.24 -14.41
N ALA A 63 -8.12 -7.24 -13.76
CA ALA A 63 -8.58 -7.73 -12.47
C ALA A 63 -8.54 -6.56 -11.47
N ARG A 64 -9.71 -5.97 -11.20
CA ARG A 64 -9.87 -4.92 -10.22
C ARG A 64 -9.95 -5.61 -8.86
N VAL A 65 -8.84 -5.59 -8.12
CA VAL A 65 -8.87 -6.03 -6.73
C VAL A 65 -9.52 -4.91 -5.93
N ALA A 66 -10.61 -5.25 -5.24
CA ALA A 66 -11.36 -4.28 -4.47
C ALA A 66 -11.52 -4.73 -3.02
N PHE A 67 -11.34 -3.78 -2.09
CA PHE A 67 -11.38 -4.04 -0.65
C PHE A 67 -12.31 -3.06 0.04
N ASN A 68 -13.04 -3.52 1.03
CA ASN A 68 -13.72 -2.67 1.99
C ASN A 68 -12.79 -2.54 3.22
N PRO A 69 -11.98 -1.47 3.36
CA PRO A 69 -11.17 -1.29 4.57
C PRO A 69 -12.06 -0.85 5.74
N SER A 70 -11.72 -1.29 6.95
CA SER A 70 -12.50 -1.02 8.15
C SER A 70 -12.63 0.48 8.41
N GLY A 71 -13.86 0.98 8.56
CA GLY A 71 -14.17 1.88 9.66
C GLY A 71 -14.34 3.38 9.41
N ASN A 72 -14.55 3.88 8.18
CA ASN A 72 -15.02 5.28 8.01
C ASN A 72 -16.11 5.48 6.94
N PHE A 73 -16.69 4.39 6.45
CA PHE A 73 -17.76 4.43 5.48
C PHE A 73 -19.12 4.64 6.16
N ASP A 74 -19.66 5.85 6.11
CA ASP A 74 -21.11 6.03 6.24
C ASP A 74 -21.76 6.00 4.86
N LEU A 75 -21.99 4.78 4.37
CA LEU A 75 -22.66 4.52 3.08
C LEU A 75 -24.20 4.55 3.21
N SER A 76 -24.73 4.94 4.37
CA SER A 76 -26.17 4.90 4.64
C SER A 76 -26.96 6.05 4.00
N LEU A 77 -26.30 7.14 3.61
CA LEU A 77 -26.97 8.42 3.31
C LEU A 77 -27.50 8.60 1.87
N SER A 78 -27.43 7.59 0.99
CA SER A 78 -27.91 7.76 -0.39
C SER A 78 -28.72 6.59 -0.96
N MET A 79 -29.04 5.56 -0.16
CA MET A 79 -29.89 4.45 -0.64
C MET A 79 -31.38 4.82 -0.71
N GLU A 80 -31.78 5.99 -0.19
CA GLU A 80 -33.20 6.35 -0.05
C GLU A 80 -33.82 7.05 -1.28
N GLN A 81 -33.05 7.41 -2.31
CA GLN A 81 -33.57 8.22 -3.43
C GLN A 81 -33.74 7.53 -4.79
N ASP A 82 -33.21 6.32 -5.01
CA ASP A 82 -33.22 5.67 -6.34
C ASP A 82 -34.18 4.46 -6.46
N VAL A 83 -35.19 4.34 -5.58
CA VAL A 83 -36.15 3.21 -5.63
C VAL A 83 -37.33 3.46 -6.59
N ILE A 84 -37.46 4.66 -7.16
CA ILE A 84 -38.63 5.00 -7.98
C ILE A 84 -38.20 5.24 -9.42
N ILE A 85 -38.51 4.24 -10.26
CA ILE A 85 -38.49 4.27 -11.74
C ILE A 85 -37.15 3.87 -12.35
N VAL A 86 -36.93 2.55 -12.46
CA VAL A 86 -36.74 1.82 -13.73
C VAL A 86 -36.34 0.37 -13.44
N CYS A 87 -36.89 -0.57 -14.24
CA CYS A 87 -36.55 -2.00 -14.35
C CYS A 87 -37.27 -3.01 -13.44
N VAL A 88 -38.50 -3.35 -13.85
CA VAL A 88 -38.90 -4.77 -13.95
C VAL A 88 -38.08 -5.41 -15.07
N PHE A 89 -36.79 -5.71 -14.86
CA PHE A 89 -36.01 -6.67 -15.66
C PHE A 89 -34.76 -7.09 -14.85
N THR A 90 -34.82 -8.33 -14.31
CA THR A 90 -33.72 -9.17 -13.79
C THR A 90 -32.74 -8.54 -12.80
N ALA A 91 -32.99 -8.77 -11.51
CA ALA A 91 -32.02 -8.65 -10.43
C ALA A 91 -30.94 -9.74 -10.56
N GLU A 92 -29.93 -9.52 -11.40
CA GLU A 92 -28.65 -10.22 -11.30
C GLU A 92 -27.88 -9.57 -10.13
N GLU A 93 -27.49 -10.38 -9.14
CA GLU A 93 -26.76 -9.99 -7.93
C GLU A 93 -25.65 -8.98 -8.24
N THR A 94 -25.77 -7.76 -7.73
CA THR A 94 -24.67 -6.80 -7.77
C THR A 94 -23.67 -7.14 -6.65
N PRO A 95 -22.45 -7.66 -6.93
CA PRO A 95 -21.46 -7.92 -5.90
C PRO A 95 -21.14 -6.65 -5.10
N GLN A 96 -21.49 -6.68 -3.81
CA GLN A 96 -21.13 -5.73 -2.76
C GLN A 96 -20.00 -6.37 -1.95
N VAL A 97 -18.92 -5.63 -1.68
CA VAL A 97 -17.78 -6.17 -0.91
C VAL A 97 -18.14 -6.15 0.58
N GLN A 98 -18.11 -7.31 1.23
CA GLN A 98 -18.41 -7.44 2.65
C GLN A 98 -17.43 -6.60 3.49
N PRO A 99 -17.91 -5.92 4.55
CA PRO A 99 -17.04 -5.21 5.46
C PRO A 99 -16.08 -6.19 6.15
N PRO A 100 -14.86 -5.72 6.49
CA PRO A 100 -13.88 -6.54 7.15
C PRO A 100 -14.32 -6.84 8.58
N PRO A 101 -13.88 -7.97 9.15
CA PRO A 101 -14.13 -8.29 10.56
C PRO A 101 -13.51 -7.23 11.48
N PRO A 102 -13.99 -7.13 12.73
CA PRO A 102 -13.43 -6.20 13.70
C PRO A 102 -11.93 -6.46 13.95
N PRO A 103 -11.21 -5.45 14.48
CA PRO A 103 -9.83 -5.58 14.92
C PRO A 103 -9.53 -6.85 15.73
N THR A 104 -8.38 -7.46 15.49
CA THR A 104 -7.92 -8.62 16.27
C THR A 104 -7.66 -8.20 17.72
N GLU A 105 -8.14 -9.01 18.68
CA GLU A 105 -7.92 -8.76 20.11
C GLU A 105 -6.42 -8.74 20.45
N GLY A 106 -6.01 -7.77 21.28
CA GLY A 106 -4.61 -7.63 21.70
C GLY A 106 -3.67 -7.00 20.66
N ARG A 107 -4.21 -6.51 19.53
CA ARG A 107 -3.43 -5.77 18.53
C ARG A 107 -2.74 -4.54 19.14
N LEU A 108 -1.57 -4.23 18.63
CA LEU A 108 -0.87 -2.98 18.89
C LEU A 108 -1.53 -1.86 18.09
N GLU A 109 -1.75 -0.72 18.72
CA GLU A 109 -2.37 0.44 18.08
C GLU A 109 -1.36 1.56 17.95
N ILE A 110 -1.13 2.01 16.72
CA ILE A 110 -0.35 3.23 16.46
C ILE A 110 -1.34 4.37 16.30
N VAL A 111 -1.30 5.30 17.24
CA VAL A 111 -2.15 6.49 17.22
C VAL A 111 -1.37 7.63 16.57
N ILE A 112 -1.88 8.15 15.46
CA ILE A 112 -1.32 9.33 14.79
C ILE A 112 -2.36 10.45 14.77
N ASN A 113 -1.90 11.69 14.77
CA ASN A 113 -2.74 12.88 14.74
C ASN A 113 -2.22 13.89 13.71
N LYS A 114 -2.92 15.02 13.59
CA LYS A 114 -2.57 16.08 12.65
C LYS A 114 -1.14 16.60 12.80
N ASP A 115 -0.62 16.72 14.02
CA ASP A 115 0.72 17.23 14.27
C ASP A 115 1.79 16.21 13.89
N THR A 116 1.58 14.92 14.22
CA THR A 116 2.51 13.86 13.81
C THR A 116 2.54 13.70 12.30
N ILE A 117 1.38 13.82 11.63
CA ILE A 117 1.26 13.78 10.16
C ILE A 117 2.03 14.96 9.53
N ARG A 118 1.81 16.18 10.01
CA ARG A 118 2.47 17.39 9.47
C ARG A 118 3.99 17.41 9.70
N ALA A 119 4.44 16.93 10.85
CA ALA A 119 5.87 16.82 11.17
C ALA A 119 6.53 15.60 10.51
N LEU A 120 5.74 14.74 9.86
CA LEU A 120 6.15 13.43 9.37
C LEU A 120 6.80 12.59 10.48
N ASP A 121 6.35 12.76 11.73
CA ASP A 121 6.98 12.15 12.90
C ASP A 121 6.63 10.66 13.00
N LEU A 122 7.66 9.81 13.07
CA LEU A 122 7.52 8.36 13.23
C LEU A 122 7.69 7.91 14.70
N SER A 123 7.85 8.84 15.65
CA SER A 123 7.93 8.52 17.08
C SER A 123 6.77 7.64 17.58
N PRO A 124 5.50 7.79 17.14
CA PRO A 124 4.41 6.91 17.62
C PRO A 124 4.59 5.45 17.22
N VAL A 125 5.28 5.20 16.10
CA VAL A 125 5.60 3.85 15.64
C VAL A 125 6.61 3.20 16.58
N ARG A 126 7.65 3.95 16.98
CA ARG A 126 8.69 3.49 17.90
C ARG A 126 8.18 3.33 19.33
N GLU A 127 7.25 4.18 19.75
CA GLU A 127 6.59 4.05 21.06
C GLU A 127 5.71 2.78 21.13
N ALA A 128 4.97 2.47 20.06
CA ALA A 128 4.11 1.30 20.02
C ALA A 128 4.88 -0.02 19.84
N LEU A 129 5.95 -0.01 19.04
CA LEU A 129 6.64 -1.24 18.60
C LEU A 129 8.05 -1.41 19.20
N GLY A 130 8.55 -0.41 19.92
CA GLY A 130 9.91 -0.40 20.46
C GLY A 130 10.97 0.08 19.45
N ASP A 131 12.23 -0.21 19.74
CA ASP A 131 13.34 0.19 18.88
C ASP A 131 13.42 -0.71 17.63
N LEU A 132 12.82 -0.23 16.55
CA LEU A 132 12.77 -0.94 15.27
C LEU A 132 14.14 -1.03 14.59
N ASP A 133 15.08 -0.15 14.92
CA ASP A 133 16.39 -0.09 14.27
C ASP A 133 17.35 -1.16 14.84
N SER A 134 17.02 -1.73 16.00
CA SER A 134 17.82 -2.74 16.70
C SER A 134 17.00 -3.96 17.14
N LEU A 135 16.02 -4.39 16.33
CA LEU A 135 15.18 -5.54 16.68
C LEU A 135 16.01 -6.82 16.84
N THR A 136 15.91 -7.44 18.00
CA THR A 136 16.43 -8.80 18.19
C THR A 136 15.50 -9.82 17.51
N ALA A 137 15.98 -11.06 17.35
CA ALA A 137 15.13 -12.15 16.84
C ALA A 137 13.93 -12.42 17.77
N ALA A 138 14.07 -12.20 19.08
CA ALA A 138 12.97 -12.36 20.04
C ALA A 138 11.92 -11.25 19.88
N ASP A 139 12.36 -10.00 19.72
CA ASP A 139 11.46 -8.85 19.51
C ASP A 139 10.70 -8.98 18.20
N SER A 140 11.40 -9.37 17.13
CA SER A 140 10.80 -9.62 15.81
C SER A 140 9.74 -10.71 15.86
N LYS A 141 9.99 -11.79 16.62
CA LYS A 141 9.01 -12.86 16.82
C LYS A 141 7.79 -12.37 17.59
N ASN A 142 7.99 -11.63 18.68
CA ASN A 142 6.88 -11.06 19.46
C ASN A 142 6.02 -10.12 18.62
N LEU A 143 6.65 -9.30 17.77
CA LEU A 143 5.98 -8.39 16.86
C LEU A 143 5.15 -9.14 15.81
N LEU A 144 5.67 -10.24 15.25
CA LEU A 144 4.96 -11.08 14.26
C LEU A 144 3.84 -11.93 14.86
N ASP A 145 3.93 -12.27 16.15
CA ASP A 145 2.87 -12.97 16.90
C ASP A 145 1.68 -12.04 17.21
N ARG A 146 1.91 -10.72 17.18
CA ARG A 146 0.88 -9.69 17.34
C ARG A 146 0.54 -9.08 15.98
N THR A 147 -0.57 -8.34 15.94
CA THR A 147 -0.94 -7.53 14.77
C THR A 147 -0.89 -6.04 15.12
N VAL A 148 -0.72 -5.21 14.11
CA VAL A 148 -0.65 -3.75 14.24
C VAL A 148 -1.79 -3.09 13.47
N GLY A 149 -2.43 -2.11 14.08
CA GLY A 149 -3.44 -1.25 13.45
C GLY A 149 -3.15 0.23 13.64
N PHE A 150 -3.86 1.06 12.88
CA PHE A 150 -3.74 2.52 12.96
C PHE A 150 -5.04 3.19 13.40
N THR A 151 -4.92 4.05 14.41
CA THR A 151 -5.93 5.05 14.76
C THR A 151 -5.44 6.40 14.25
N ILE A 152 -6.15 6.96 13.28
CA ILE A 152 -5.77 8.21 12.61
C ILE A 152 -6.73 9.31 13.07
N ASN A 153 -6.30 10.10 14.05
CA ASN A 153 -7.04 11.25 14.56
C ASN A 153 -6.80 12.47 13.66
N TYR A 154 -7.51 12.50 12.53
CA TYR A 154 -7.36 13.55 11.52
C TYR A 154 -8.60 14.44 11.45
N GLU A 155 -8.41 15.72 11.78
CA GLU A 155 -9.46 16.74 11.66
C GLU A 155 -9.49 17.29 10.23
N ARG A 156 -10.59 17.02 9.51
CA ARG A 156 -10.85 17.58 8.18
C ARG A 156 -11.07 19.09 8.29
N GLU A 157 -10.58 19.84 7.30
CA GLU A 157 -10.78 21.30 7.26
C GLU A 157 -12.24 21.65 6.93
N ASP A 158 -12.91 20.82 6.14
CA ASP A 158 -14.33 20.88 5.83
C ASP A 158 -15.02 19.63 6.38
N GLU A 159 -16.01 19.83 7.26
CA GLU A 159 -16.78 18.75 7.89
C GLU A 159 -17.63 17.98 6.86
N TYR A 160 -17.95 18.58 5.72
CA TYR A 160 -18.70 17.95 4.63
C TYR A 160 -17.79 17.25 3.60
N ASP A 161 -16.47 17.28 3.78
CA ASP A 161 -15.55 16.54 2.91
C ASP A 161 -15.72 15.04 3.16
N THR A 162 -16.27 14.34 2.17
CA THR A 162 -16.57 12.90 2.23
C THR A 162 -15.43 12.02 1.75
N ARG A 163 -14.30 12.60 1.34
CA ARG A 163 -13.14 11.83 0.86
C ARG A 163 -12.60 10.89 1.93
N GLU A 164 -12.14 9.74 1.49
CA GLU A 164 -11.47 8.78 2.37
C GLU A 164 -10.11 9.29 2.81
N LEU A 165 -9.65 8.84 3.99
CA LEU A 165 -8.35 9.26 4.53
C LEU A 165 -7.19 8.97 3.57
N SER A 166 -7.30 7.90 2.78
CA SER A 166 -6.32 7.53 1.77
C SER A 166 -6.27 8.46 0.56
N GLU A 167 -7.20 9.40 0.43
CA GLU A 167 -7.21 10.41 -0.62
C GLU A 167 -6.51 11.71 -0.19
N PHE A 168 -6.20 11.89 1.11
CA PHE A 168 -5.52 13.07 1.62
C PHE A 168 -4.00 12.98 1.43
N PRO A 169 -3.37 13.95 0.73
CA PRO A 169 -1.97 13.84 0.33
C PRO A 169 -0.98 13.88 1.49
N ASP A 170 -1.28 14.59 2.58
CA ASP A 170 -0.44 14.69 3.77
C ASP A 170 -0.45 13.41 4.61
N ILE A 171 -1.62 12.79 4.80
CA ILE A 171 -1.74 11.45 5.40
C ILE A 171 -0.91 10.46 4.58
N ARG A 172 -1.13 10.43 3.26
CA ARG A 172 -0.35 9.55 2.37
C ARG A 172 1.14 9.80 2.47
N LEU A 173 1.58 11.07 2.54
CA LEU A 173 3.00 11.41 2.66
C LEU A 173 3.61 10.85 3.95
N TRP A 174 2.86 10.86 5.06
CA TRP A 174 3.30 10.22 6.31
C TRP A 174 3.52 8.70 6.11
N PHE A 175 2.57 8.01 5.46
CA PHE A 175 2.70 6.59 5.14
C PHE A 175 3.84 6.32 4.15
N VAL A 176 4.10 7.21 3.18
CA VAL A 176 5.26 7.09 2.28
C VAL A 176 6.57 7.16 3.07
N ARG A 177 6.67 8.04 4.08
CA ARG A 177 7.83 8.09 4.96
C ARG A 177 7.95 6.81 5.80
N LEU A 178 6.85 6.33 6.35
CA LEU A 178 6.82 5.06 7.08
C LEU A 178 7.33 3.91 6.19
N ASP A 179 6.85 3.82 4.95
CA ASP A 179 7.25 2.81 3.97
C ASP A 179 8.73 2.85 3.60
N ALA A 180 9.28 4.06 3.56
CA ALA A 180 10.69 4.28 3.25
C ALA A 180 11.59 3.88 4.44
N ALA A 181 11.16 4.16 5.67
CA ALA A 181 11.90 3.81 6.88
C ALA A 181 11.81 2.32 7.21
N TYR A 182 10.61 1.73 7.09
CA TYR A 182 10.34 0.34 7.43
C TYR A 182 9.64 -0.39 6.27
N PRO A 183 10.33 -0.73 5.18
CA PRO A 183 9.71 -1.34 4.00
C PRO A 183 9.01 -2.68 4.26
N TRP A 184 9.40 -3.38 5.32
CA TRP A 184 8.83 -4.66 5.77
C TRP A 184 7.52 -4.51 6.56
N PHE A 185 7.17 -3.30 7.01
CA PHE A 185 6.04 -3.00 7.89
C PHE A 185 4.70 -3.67 7.51
N PRO A 186 4.33 -3.82 6.22
CA PRO A 186 3.08 -4.48 5.85
C PRO A 186 2.88 -5.90 6.43
N VAL A 187 3.95 -6.60 6.77
CA VAL A 187 3.87 -7.98 7.27
C VAL A 187 3.29 -8.10 8.68
N VAL A 188 3.37 -7.03 9.49
CA VAL A 188 2.91 -7.00 10.89
C VAL A 188 1.51 -6.40 11.04
N LEU A 189 0.93 -5.88 9.96
CA LEU A 189 -0.40 -5.29 9.97
C LEU A 189 -1.48 -6.33 10.30
N ASP A 190 -2.59 -5.87 10.88
CA ASP A 190 -3.80 -6.67 11.00
C ASP A 190 -4.46 -6.87 9.62
N TRP A 191 -4.01 -7.90 8.90
CA TRP A 191 -4.53 -8.21 7.56
C TRP A 191 -6.02 -8.56 7.60
N ARG A 192 -6.46 -9.20 8.68
CA ARG A 192 -7.84 -9.64 8.85
C ARG A 192 -8.77 -8.44 8.99
N ALA A 193 -8.37 -7.43 9.75
CA ALA A 193 -9.09 -6.17 9.88
C ALA A 193 -8.84 -5.19 8.72
N GLY A 194 -8.29 -5.64 7.58
CA GLY A 194 -8.14 -4.82 6.37
C GLY A 194 -7.06 -3.72 6.46
N GLU A 195 -6.22 -3.69 7.49
CA GLU A 195 -5.16 -2.67 7.64
C GLU A 195 -4.15 -2.75 6.50
N LEU A 196 -3.88 -3.95 5.96
CA LEU A 196 -3.00 -4.12 4.80
C LEU A 196 -3.55 -3.43 3.54
N ALA A 197 -4.86 -3.54 3.28
CA ALA A 197 -5.50 -2.87 2.16
C ALA A 197 -5.51 -1.35 2.36
N ARG A 198 -5.80 -0.90 3.58
CA ARG A 198 -5.74 0.53 3.95
C ARG A 198 -4.34 1.10 3.77
N TYR A 199 -3.30 0.38 4.22
CA TYR A 199 -1.91 0.76 4.04
C TYR A 199 -1.53 0.83 2.56
N ALA A 200 -1.93 -0.15 1.75
CA ALA A 200 -1.72 -0.12 0.31
C ALA A 200 -2.43 1.08 -0.35
N ALA A 201 -3.65 1.44 0.08
CA ALA A 201 -4.37 2.63 -0.40
C ALA A 201 -3.60 3.92 -0.15
N MET A 202 -2.87 4.02 0.96
CA MET A 202 -2.02 5.19 1.23
C MET A 202 -0.87 5.35 0.23
N LEU A 203 -0.37 4.24 -0.33
CA LEU A 203 0.86 4.20 -1.13
C LEU A 203 0.63 4.02 -2.62
N VAL A 204 -0.49 3.41 -3.00
CA VAL A 204 -0.81 3.02 -4.37
C VAL A 204 -1.96 3.88 -4.89
N PRO A 205 -1.88 4.39 -6.13
CA PRO A 205 -3.02 5.01 -6.80
C PRO A 205 -4.25 4.09 -6.75
N HIS A 206 -5.37 4.64 -6.29
CA HIS A 206 -6.64 3.92 -6.14
C HIS A 206 -7.80 4.88 -6.41
N GLN A 207 -9.00 4.33 -6.50
CA GLN A 207 -10.26 5.04 -6.55
C GLN A 207 -11.19 4.45 -5.49
N MET A 208 -12.04 5.29 -4.89
CA MET A 208 -13.10 4.84 -4.00
C MET A 208 -14.36 4.49 -4.79
N SER A 209 -14.92 3.31 -4.54
CA SER A 209 -16.19 2.85 -5.10
C SER A 209 -17.16 2.55 -3.97
N MET A 210 -18.36 3.13 -4.01
CA MET A 210 -19.40 2.84 -3.01
C MET A 210 -19.81 1.36 -2.96
N ARG A 211 -19.63 0.63 -4.06
CA ARG A 211 -20.01 -0.79 -4.19
C ARG A 211 -18.84 -1.74 -3.94
N LEU A 212 -17.66 -1.37 -4.43
CA LEU A 212 -16.49 -2.24 -4.41
C LEU A 212 -15.48 -1.88 -3.31
N GLY A 213 -15.62 -0.71 -2.67
CA GLY A 213 -14.63 -0.15 -1.78
C GLY A 213 -13.43 0.42 -2.54
N VAL A 214 -12.22 0.24 -2.01
CA VAL A 214 -10.96 0.68 -2.62
C VAL A 214 -10.68 -0.14 -3.87
N VAL A 215 -10.60 0.50 -5.04
CA VAL A 215 -10.20 -0.12 -6.31
C VAL A 215 -8.83 0.39 -6.71
N PHE A 216 -7.84 -0.49 -6.72
CA PHE A 216 -6.47 -0.11 -7.05
C PHE A 216 -6.23 0.05 -8.57
N ASN A 217 -5.29 0.93 -8.92
CA ASN A 217 -4.64 0.83 -10.22
C ASN A 217 -3.83 -0.49 -10.26
N PRO A 218 -4.12 -1.39 -11.22
CA PRO A 218 -3.59 -2.74 -11.22
C PRO A 218 -2.07 -2.80 -11.46
N GLU A 219 -1.53 -1.96 -12.34
CA GLU A 219 -0.09 -1.90 -12.63
C GLU A 219 0.68 -1.35 -11.43
N ALA A 220 0.14 -0.32 -10.77
CA ALA A 220 0.77 0.26 -9.60
C ALA A 220 0.72 -0.70 -8.40
N LEU A 221 -0.39 -1.45 -8.23
CA LEU A 221 -0.50 -2.45 -7.18
C LEU A 221 0.47 -3.61 -7.41
N GLU A 222 0.65 -4.05 -8.66
CA GLU A 222 1.62 -5.09 -9.00
C GLU A 222 3.04 -4.68 -8.60
N LEU A 223 3.47 -3.47 -8.99
CA LEU A 223 4.79 -2.95 -8.61
C LEU A 223 4.96 -2.82 -7.10
N PHE A 224 3.91 -2.38 -6.41
CA PHE A 224 3.90 -2.31 -4.95
C PHE A 224 4.09 -3.71 -4.34
N VAL A 225 3.30 -4.71 -4.76
CA VAL A 225 3.40 -6.07 -4.25
C VAL A 225 4.79 -6.66 -4.50
N MET A 226 5.35 -6.50 -5.70
CA MET A 226 6.70 -7.00 -6.01
C MET A 226 7.76 -6.35 -5.12
N LYS A 227 7.69 -5.02 -4.93
CA LYS A 227 8.57 -4.30 -3.99
C LYS A 227 8.46 -4.88 -2.58
N LYS A 228 7.23 -5.19 -2.13
CA LYS A 228 6.96 -5.75 -0.80
C LYS A 228 7.43 -7.17 -0.64
N VAL A 229 7.31 -8.02 -1.67
CA VAL A 229 7.84 -9.39 -1.65
C VAL A 229 9.35 -9.36 -1.38
N PHE A 230 10.11 -8.54 -2.12
CA PHE A 230 11.56 -8.45 -1.92
C PHE A 230 11.93 -7.96 -0.52
N ALA A 231 11.28 -6.89 -0.05
CA ALA A 231 11.60 -6.29 1.24
C ALA A 231 11.23 -7.19 2.43
N VAL A 232 10.02 -7.76 2.40
CA VAL A 232 9.49 -8.57 3.51
C VAL A 232 10.21 -9.91 3.59
N GLU A 233 10.46 -10.57 2.46
CA GLU A 233 11.16 -11.85 2.49
C GLU A 233 12.58 -11.70 3.05
N ALA A 234 13.32 -10.70 2.60
CA ALA A 234 14.67 -10.41 3.09
C ALA A 234 14.66 -10.14 4.59
N TRP A 235 13.74 -9.30 5.07
CA TRP A 235 13.62 -8.97 6.49
C TRP A 235 13.24 -10.19 7.36
N LEU A 236 12.29 -11.02 6.90
CA LEU A 236 11.90 -12.23 7.62
C LEU A 236 13.06 -13.25 7.71
N LYS A 237 13.87 -13.36 6.65
CA LYS A 237 15.07 -14.20 6.65
C LYS A 237 16.13 -13.68 7.62
N GLN A 238 16.38 -12.37 7.62
CA GLN A 238 17.33 -11.72 8.54
C GLN A 238 16.97 -12.00 10.01
N HIS A 239 15.68 -12.06 10.34
CA HIS A 239 15.21 -12.36 11.69
C HIS A 239 14.86 -13.84 11.94
N ASN A 240 15.34 -14.76 11.08
CA ASN A 240 15.20 -16.21 11.25
C ASN A 240 13.74 -16.70 11.43
N HIS A 241 12.79 -16.06 10.75
CA HIS A 241 11.41 -16.53 10.77
C HIS A 241 11.32 -17.94 10.12
N PRO A 242 10.58 -18.91 10.70
CA PRO A 242 10.63 -20.32 10.27
C PRO A 242 10.09 -20.60 8.85
N LYS A 243 9.26 -19.70 8.29
CA LYS A 243 8.66 -19.84 6.95
C LYS A 243 8.52 -18.48 6.24
N PRO A 244 9.64 -17.85 5.82
CA PRO A 244 9.61 -16.50 5.28
C PRO A 244 8.87 -16.42 3.94
N ARG A 245 9.09 -17.40 3.04
CA ARG A 245 8.41 -17.50 1.74
C ARG A 245 6.89 -17.60 1.89
N LEU A 246 6.40 -18.51 2.76
CA LEU A 246 4.97 -18.70 2.99
C LEU A 246 4.30 -17.43 3.52
N LYS A 247 4.86 -16.81 4.57
CA LYS A 247 4.30 -15.59 5.17
C LYS A 247 4.28 -14.43 4.15
N THR A 248 5.32 -14.30 3.34
CA THR A 248 5.41 -13.29 2.28
C THR A 248 4.37 -13.54 1.17
N ALA A 249 4.22 -14.79 0.73
CA ALA A 249 3.22 -15.18 -0.26
C ALA A 249 1.79 -14.98 0.27
N ASP A 250 1.54 -15.26 1.55
CA ASP A 250 0.25 -15.03 2.19
C ASP A 250 -0.10 -13.53 2.22
N MET A 251 0.86 -12.66 2.56
CA MET A 251 0.69 -11.20 2.49
C MET A 251 0.35 -10.74 1.07
N ALA A 252 1.05 -11.23 0.05
CA ALA A 252 0.75 -10.90 -1.35
C ALA A 252 -0.64 -11.41 -1.77
N ARG A 253 -1.04 -12.59 -1.29
CA ARG A 253 -2.36 -13.16 -1.55
C ARG A 253 -3.48 -12.32 -0.96
N MET A 254 -3.26 -11.72 0.21
CA MET A 254 -4.21 -10.77 0.81
C MET A 254 -4.41 -9.54 -0.08
N LEU A 255 -3.46 -9.19 -0.94
CA LEU A 255 -3.57 -8.12 -1.95
C LEU A 255 -4.04 -8.61 -3.33
N GLY A 256 -4.43 -9.89 -3.45
CA GLY A 256 -4.94 -10.49 -4.69
C GLY A 256 -3.87 -11.10 -5.62
N TYR A 257 -2.62 -11.23 -5.16
CA TYR A 257 -1.52 -11.75 -5.98
C TYR A 257 -1.04 -13.11 -5.48
N GLY A 258 -0.97 -14.09 -6.38
CA GLY A 258 -0.27 -15.34 -6.14
C GLY A 258 1.20 -15.20 -6.51
N ILE A 259 2.10 -15.51 -5.58
CA ILE A 259 3.54 -15.52 -5.82
C ILE A 259 4.00 -16.97 -5.97
N GLY A 260 4.61 -17.29 -7.11
CA GLY A 260 5.19 -18.61 -7.39
C GLY A 260 6.54 -18.81 -6.69
N ASP A 261 6.89 -20.07 -6.43
CA ASP A 261 8.15 -20.43 -5.78
C ASP A 261 9.37 -20.03 -6.62
N GLU A 262 9.20 -19.95 -7.95
CA GLU A 262 10.27 -19.60 -8.89
C GLU A 262 10.83 -18.19 -8.64
N LEU A 263 9.99 -17.24 -8.19
CA LEU A 263 10.45 -15.91 -7.83
C LEU A 263 11.37 -15.96 -6.61
N PHE A 264 10.98 -16.71 -5.58
CA PHE A 264 11.79 -16.85 -4.38
C PHE A 264 13.13 -17.56 -4.67
N ASP A 265 13.12 -18.55 -5.57
CA ASP A 265 14.36 -19.19 -6.03
C ASP A 265 15.30 -18.21 -6.74
N LEU A 266 14.76 -17.24 -7.50
CA LEU A 266 15.54 -16.17 -8.11
C LEU A 266 16.11 -15.19 -7.07
N ILE A 267 15.34 -14.85 -6.04
CA ILE A 267 15.81 -13.98 -4.95
C ILE A 267 16.93 -14.67 -4.17
N ASP A 268 16.76 -15.95 -3.85
CA ASP A 268 17.75 -16.74 -3.10
C ASP A 268 19.06 -16.99 -3.86
N LYS A 269 19.01 -16.96 -5.20
CA LYS A 269 20.18 -17.16 -6.03
C LYS A 269 21.25 -16.08 -5.84
N TYR A 270 20.83 -14.85 -5.57
CA TYR A 270 21.73 -13.70 -5.40
C TYR A 270 21.31 -12.87 -4.18
N PRO A 271 21.63 -13.34 -2.96
CA PRO A 271 21.21 -12.65 -1.74
C PRO A 271 21.88 -11.28 -1.65
N VAL A 272 21.10 -10.27 -1.31
CA VAL A 272 21.59 -8.92 -1.02
C VAL A 272 21.75 -8.81 0.50
N PRO A 273 22.90 -8.33 1.01
CA PRO A 273 23.07 -8.11 2.44
C PRO A 273 22.05 -7.09 2.96
N PRO A 274 21.57 -7.24 4.21
CA PRO A 274 20.65 -6.27 4.79
C PRO A 274 21.30 -4.88 4.83
N SER A 275 20.52 -3.85 4.47
CA SER A 275 20.90 -2.44 4.58
C SER A 275 20.73 -1.93 6.00
#